data_AF-A0A947UD06-F1
#
_entry.id   AF-A0A947UD06-F1
#
_cell.length_a   1.000
_cell.length_b   1.000
_cell.length_c   1.000
_cell.angle_alpha   90.00
_cell.angle_beta   90.00
_cell.angle_gamma   90.00
#
_symmetry.space_group_name_H-M   'P 1'
#
loop_
_entity.id
_entity.type
_entity.pdbx_description
1 polymer ?
#
loop_
_entity_poly.entity_id
_entity_poly.type
_entity_poly.pdbx_seq_one_letter_code
_entity_poly.pdbx_strand_id
1 'polypeptide(L)'
;MAETAVFDVLIVYSGRTAISANVAKADVLAPFPLGTSYASYNVVYGYFLDICRKNNLSAALTTSVDISGAGRCRSYWLFKSNHWIKVKKTGCSRLIFDKLSPVSRKYRVSR
;
A
#
# COMPACT_ATOMS: atom_id res chain seq x y z
N MET A 1 23.22 -8.17 -7.08
CA MET A 1 22.05 -8.66 -6.31
C MET A 1 21.18 -7.47 -5.98
N ALA A 2 19.90 -7.46 -6.37
CA ALA A 2 19.03 -6.30 -6.13
C ALA A 2 18.77 -6.13 -4.63
N GLU A 3 19.16 -4.98 -4.07
CA GLU A 3 18.92 -4.60 -2.69
C GLU A 3 17.42 -4.66 -2.39
N THR A 4 17.03 -5.56 -1.48
CA THR A 4 15.62 -5.75 -1.07
C THR A 4 15.39 -5.03 0.24
N ALA A 5 14.41 -4.13 0.29
CA ALA A 5 14.04 -3.46 1.52
C ALA A 5 13.28 -4.42 2.43
N VAL A 6 13.61 -4.43 3.73
CA VAL A 6 12.91 -5.21 4.75
C VAL A 6 12.05 -4.27 5.58
N PHE A 7 10.78 -4.64 5.79
CA PHE A 7 9.82 -3.89 6.59
C PHE A 7 9.27 -4.74 7.73
N ASP A 8 9.02 -4.10 8.86
CA ASP A 8 8.30 -4.72 9.99
C ASP A 8 6.83 -4.94 9.63
N VAL A 9 6.22 -4.01 8.88
CA VAL A 9 4.83 -4.09 8.42
C VAL A 9 4.72 -3.76 6.94
N LEU A 10 4.09 -4.65 6.17
CA LEU A 10 3.69 -4.37 4.78
C LEU A 10 2.17 -4.25 4.69
N ILE A 11 1.68 -3.04 4.40
CA ILE A 11 0.26 -2.79 4.18
C ILE A 11 -0.08 -3.16 2.74
N VAL A 12 -1.07 -4.01 2.54
CA VAL A 12 -1.50 -4.43 1.20
C VAL A 12 -2.90 -3.93 0.95
N TYR A 13 -3.07 -3.18 -0.14
CA TYR A 13 -4.37 -2.70 -0.59
C TYR A 13 -4.69 -3.17 -2.01
N SER A 14 -5.97 -3.21 -2.37
CA SER A 14 -6.40 -3.63 -3.70
C SER A 14 -5.87 -2.70 -4.78
N GLY A 15 -5.24 -3.28 -5.81
CA GLY A 15 -4.81 -2.55 -7.02
C GLY A 15 -5.96 -2.01 -7.88
N ARG A 16 -7.23 -2.33 -7.54
CA ARG A 16 -8.41 -1.70 -8.14
C ARG A 16 -8.71 -0.30 -7.58
N THR A 17 -8.11 0.01 -6.42
CA THR A 17 -8.41 1.22 -5.65
C THR A 17 -7.17 2.06 -5.41
N ALA A 18 -6.06 1.41 -5.06
CA ALA A 18 -4.75 2.04 -4.92
C ALA A 18 -3.94 1.83 -6.20
N ILE A 19 -3.25 2.87 -6.65
CA ILE A 19 -2.34 2.88 -7.78
C ILE A 19 -1.00 2.27 -7.34
N SER A 20 -0.47 1.35 -8.16
CA SER A 20 0.85 0.76 -7.98
C SER A 20 1.96 1.82 -7.97
N ALA A 21 2.95 1.65 -7.08
CA ALA A 21 4.16 2.48 -7.07
C ALA A 21 5.05 2.25 -8.30
N ASN A 22 4.81 1.17 -9.05
CA ASN A 22 5.53 0.86 -10.27
C ASN A 22 5.06 1.67 -11.48
N VAL A 23 3.92 2.37 -11.39
CA VAL A 23 3.38 3.17 -12.50
C VAL A 23 4.42 4.22 -12.97
N ALA A 24 4.56 4.37 -14.29
CA ALA A 24 5.53 5.29 -14.87
C ALA A 24 5.10 6.77 -14.80
N LYS A 25 3.78 7.02 -14.68
CA LYS A 25 3.24 8.38 -14.75
C LYS A 25 3.72 9.25 -13.58
N ALA A 26 4.25 10.43 -13.90
CA ALA A 26 4.81 11.36 -12.93
C ALA A 26 3.74 12.06 -12.08
N ASP A 27 2.56 12.30 -12.66
CA ASP A 27 1.38 12.94 -12.05
C ASP A 27 0.75 12.15 -10.89
N VAL A 28 1.07 10.87 -10.73
CA VAL A 28 0.58 10.06 -9.61
C VAL A 28 1.38 10.41 -8.35
N LEU A 29 0.86 11.38 -7.59
CA LEU A 29 1.49 11.89 -6.37
C LEU A 29 1.18 11.06 -5.11
N ALA A 30 0.19 10.16 -5.16
CA ALA A 30 -0.26 9.40 -4.00
C ALA A 30 -0.85 8.04 -4.43
N PRO A 31 -0.87 7.03 -3.53
CA PRO A 31 -1.43 5.72 -3.84
C PRO A 31 -2.92 5.78 -4.14
N PHE A 32 -3.71 6.61 -3.45
CA PHE A 32 -5.13 6.74 -3.74
C PHE A 32 -5.38 7.98 -4.62
N PRO A 33 -5.99 7.84 -5.81
CA PRO A 33 -6.16 8.97 -6.72
C PRO A 33 -7.01 10.09 -6.10
N LEU A 34 -6.52 11.33 -6.22
CA LEU A 34 -7.21 12.53 -5.77
C LEU A 34 -8.54 12.72 -6.53
N GLY A 35 -9.54 13.31 -5.89
CA GLY A 35 -10.87 13.51 -6.48
C GLY A 35 -11.77 12.26 -6.51
N THR A 36 -11.31 11.12 -5.99
CA THR A 36 -12.12 9.90 -5.85
C THR A 36 -12.63 9.71 -4.42
N SER A 37 -13.60 8.83 -4.22
CA SER A 37 -14.10 8.43 -2.89
C SER A 37 -13.02 7.81 -1.99
N TYR A 38 -11.88 7.41 -2.55
CA TYR A 38 -10.79 6.75 -1.84
C TYR A 38 -9.66 7.72 -1.45
N ALA A 39 -9.72 8.98 -1.89
CA ALA A 39 -8.65 9.96 -1.66
C ALA A 39 -8.35 10.19 -0.16
N SER A 40 -9.36 10.06 0.71
CA SER A 40 -9.22 10.16 2.16
C SER A 40 -8.29 9.10 2.76
N TYR A 41 -8.11 7.96 2.08
CA TYR A 41 -7.20 6.90 2.54
C TYR A 41 -5.73 7.32 2.47
N ASN A 42 -5.37 8.31 1.65
CA ASN A 42 -4.02 8.89 1.68
C ASN A 42 -3.71 9.51 3.05
N VAL A 43 -4.71 10.14 3.70
CA VAL A 43 -4.54 10.73 5.04
C VAL A 43 -4.45 9.64 6.09
N VAL A 44 -5.37 8.66 6.04
CA VAL A 44 -5.43 7.57 7.01
C VAL A 44 -4.16 6.72 7.00
N TYR A 45 -3.72 6.25 5.83
CA TYR A 45 -2.51 5.44 5.74
C TYR A 45 -1.24 6.27 5.87
N GLY A 46 -1.24 7.54 5.48
CA GLY A 46 -0.13 8.45 5.75
C GLY A 46 0.10 8.61 7.26
N TYR A 47 -0.98 8.85 8.02
CA TYR A 47 -0.95 8.90 9.47
C TYR A 47 -0.45 7.57 10.07
N PHE A 48 -0.99 6.43 9.62
CA PHE A 48 -0.54 5.11 10.10
C PHE A 48 0.96 4.89 9.90
N LEU A 49 1.48 5.17 8.70
CA LEU A 49 2.91 5.04 8.41
C LEU A 49 3.77 5.99 9.24
N ASP A 50 3.29 7.21 9.49
CA ASP A 50 3.99 8.15 10.38
C ASP A 50 4.02 7.67 11.83
N ILE A 51 2.92 7.06 12.32
CA ILE A 51 2.86 6.43 13.64
C ILE A 51 3.81 5.24 13.72
N CYS A 52 3.86 4.36 12.72
CA CYS A 52 4.85 3.28 12.67
C CYS A 52 6.28 3.83 12.82
N ARG A 53 6.63 4.84 12.03
CA ARG A 53 7.95 5.49 12.07
C ARG A 53 8.26 6.07 13.46
N LYS A 54 7.30 6.78 14.08
CA LYS A 54 7.45 7.34 15.44
C LYS A 54 7.67 6.25 16.51
N ASN A 55 7.21 5.03 16.25
CA ASN A 55 7.41 3.87 17.12
C ASN A 55 8.60 2.99 16.67
N ASN A 56 9.51 3.51 15.85
CA ASN A 56 10.66 2.80 15.30
C ASN A 56 10.32 1.53 14.49
N LEU A 57 9.12 1.49 13.90
CA LEU A 57 8.68 0.44 12.99
C LEU A 57 8.83 0.90 11.54
N SER A 58 9.52 0.10 10.74
CA SER A 58 9.61 0.27 9.30
C SER A 58 8.34 -0.27 8.65
N ALA A 59 7.66 0.58 7.88
CA ALA A 59 6.41 0.19 7.23
C ALA A 59 6.32 0.79 5.82
N ALA A 60 5.62 0.07 4.95
CA ALA A 60 5.33 0.52 3.59
C ALA A 60 3.93 0.10 3.16
N LEU A 61 3.37 0.81 2.17
CA LEU A 61 2.12 0.45 1.52
C LEU A 61 2.42 -0.10 0.14
N THR A 62 1.83 -1.24 -0.22
CA THR A 62 1.91 -1.80 -1.56
C THR A 62 0.51 -2.15 -2.07
N THR A 63 0.42 -2.45 -3.35
CA THR A 63 -0.83 -2.84 -3.98
C THR A 63 -0.82 -4.32 -4.32
N SER A 64 -2.00 -4.94 -4.40
CA SER A 64 -2.13 -6.37 -4.70
C SER A 64 -1.51 -6.77 -6.05
N VAL A 65 -1.41 -5.83 -7.01
CA VAL A 65 -0.78 -6.07 -8.31
C VAL A 65 0.76 -6.07 -8.23
N ASP A 66 1.32 -5.53 -7.15
CA ASP A 66 2.76 -5.47 -6.92
C ASP A 66 3.27 -6.65 -6.08
N ILE A 67 2.38 -7.47 -5.49
CA ILE A 67 2.74 -8.65 -4.72
C ILE A 67 3.36 -9.71 -5.64
N SER A 68 4.55 -10.19 -5.26
CA SER A 68 5.32 -11.18 -6.02
C SER A 68 5.50 -12.51 -5.29
N GLY A 69 5.06 -12.61 -4.04
CA GLY A 69 5.12 -13.81 -3.23
C GLY A 69 4.70 -13.53 -1.80
N ALA A 70 4.73 -14.55 -0.95
CA ALA A 70 4.41 -14.40 0.47
C ALA A 70 5.27 -13.31 1.12
N GLY A 71 4.62 -12.22 1.54
CA GLY A 71 5.29 -11.08 2.17
C GLY A 71 6.23 -10.30 1.26
N ARG A 72 6.21 -10.50 -0.05
CA ARG A 72 7.13 -9.84 -1.01
C ARG A 72 6.36 -8.99 -2.01
N CYS A 73 6.90 -7.82 -2.33
CA CYS A 73 6.37 -6.92 -3.35
C CYS A 73 7.48 -6.40 -4.27
N ARG A 74 7.12 -5.99 -5.48
CA ARG A 74 8.04 -5.46 -6.51
C ARG A 74 8.19 -3.94 -6.43
N SER A 75 7.25 -3.28 -5.78
CA SER A 75 7.26 -1.84 -5.54
C SER A 75 6.36 -1.50 -4.37
N TYR A 76 6.61 -0.34 -3.77
CA TYR A 76 5.87 0.13 -2.62
C TYR A 76 5.90 1.66 -2.52
N TRP A 77 4.96 2.17 -1.75
CA TRP A 77 4.82 3.56 -1.36
C TRP A 77 5.36 3.76 0.04
N LEU A 78 6.16 4.81 0.21
CA LEU A 78 6.57 5.32 1.51
C LEU A 78 5.86 6.64 1.78
N PHE A 79 5.72 6.97 3.07
CA PHE A 79 5.23 8.28 3.49
C PHE A 79 6.29 8.96 4.35
N LYS A 80 6.83 10.09 3.88
CA LYS A 80 7.88 10.86 4.57
C LYS A 80 7.59 12.34 4.44
N SER A 81 7.77 13.08 5.53
CA SER A 81 7.58 14.54 5.55
C SER A 81 6.25 14.99 4.95
N ASN A 82 5.17 14.26 5.25
CA ASN A 82 3.81 14.49 4.72
C ASN A 82 3.65 14.27 3.20
N HIS A 83 4.57 13.55 2.56
CA HIS A 83 4.53 13.26 1.13
C HIS A 83 4.63 11.76 0.86
N TRP A 84 3.89 11.32 -0.16
CA TRP A 84 3.95 9.96 -0.68
C TRP A 84 5.10 9.83 -1.69
N ILE A 85 5.86 8.76 -1.58
CA ILE A 85 7.05 8.51 -2.40
C ILE A 85 6.91 7.13 -3.05
N LYS A 86 6.98 7.09 -4.38
CA LYS A 86 7.02 5.86 -5.17
C LYS A 86 8.40 5.24 -5.09
N VAL A 87 8.48 3.95 -4.73
CA VAL A 87 9.73 3.20 -4.73
C VAL A 87 9.59 1.95 -5.59
N LYS A 88 10.33 1.92 -6.71
CA LYS A 88 10.37 0.80 -7.67
C LYS A 88 11.47 -0.18 -7.31
N LYS A 89 11.44 -0.69 -6.09
CA LYS A 89 12.38 -1.69 -5.57
C LYS A 89 11.61 -2.82 -4.91
N THR A 90 12.25 -3.99 -4.83
CA THR A 90 11.69 -5.13 -4.12
C THR A 90 11.64 -4.84 -2.63
N GLY A 91 10.51 -5.15 -2.00
CA GLY A 91 10.30 -5.07 -0.56
C GLY A 91 9.87 -6.42 -0.01
N CYS A 92 10.17 -6.68 1.25
CA CYS A 92 9.61 -7.82 1.97
C CYS A 92 9.23 -7.50 3.42
N SER A 93 8.27 -8.24 3.96
CA SER A 93 7.88 -8.20 5.36
C SER A 93 7.34 -9.55 5.79
N ARG A 94 7.52 -9.89 7.07
CA ARG A 94 6.89 -11.08 7.67
C ARG A 94 5.45 -10.81 8.08
N LEU A 95 5.09 -9.56 8.38
CA LEU A 95 3.76 -9.17 8.81
C LEU A 95 3.07 -8.39 7.70
N ILE A 96 1.98 -8.96 7.19
CA ILE A 96 1.14 -8.32 6.19
C ILE A 96 -0.09 -7.77 6.89
N PHE A 97 -0.31 -6.46 6.76
CA PHE A 97 -1.57 -5.83 7.14
C PHE A 97 -2.42 -5.66 5.88
N ASP A 98 -3.26 -6.67 5.64
CA ASP A 98 -4.20 -6.68 4.52
C ASP A 98 -5.48 -5.93 4.92
N LYS A 99 -5.92 -4.99 4.07
CA LYS A 99 -7.28 -4.47 4.12
C LYS A 99 -7.96 -4.65 2.78
N LEU A 100 -8.33 -5.87 2.46
CA LEU A 100 -9.35 -6.19 1.47
C LEU A 100 -10.68 -5.73 2.06
N SER A 101 -11.13 -4.55 1.63
CA SER A 101 -12.47 -4.06 1.97
C SER A 101 -13.48 -5.17 1.67
N PRO A 102 -14.21 -5.69 2.67
CA PRO A 102 -15.21 -6.71 2.42
C PRO A 102 -16.27 -6.09 1.54
N VAL A 103 -16.33 -6.51 0.27
CA VAL A 103 -17.52 -6.28 -0.53
C VAL A 103 -18.55 -7.26 0.00
N SER A 104 -19.62 -6.73 0.58
CA SER A 104 -20.81 -7.54 0.82
C SER A 104 -21.32 -7.99 -0.55
N ARG A 105 -20.87 -9.18 -1.01
CA ARG A 105 -21.68 -9.92 -1.98
C ARG A 105 -23.02 -10.09 -1.29
N LYS A 106 -24.07 -9.47 -1.83
CA LYS A 106 -25.43 -9.84 -1.50
C LYS A 106 -25.56 -11.31 -1.87
N TYR A 107 -25.30 -12.21 -0.93
CA TYR A 107 -25.68 -13.61 -1.10
C TYR A 107 -27.20 -13.58 -1.25
N ARG A 108 -27.69 -13.72 -2.49
CA ARG A 108 -29.08 -14.07 -2.73
C ARG A 108 -29.25 -15.47 -2.17
N VAL A 109 -29.65 -15.55 -0.91
CA VAL A 109 -30.23 -16.78 -0.37
C VAL A 109 -31.56 -16.91 -1.08
N SER A 110 -31.64 -17.82 -2.06
CA SER A 110 -32.92 -18.30 -2.56
C SER A 110 -33.61 -19.00 -1.39
N ARG A 111 -34.66 -18.39 -0.87
CA ARG A 111 -35.63 -19.06 0.00
C ARG A 111 -36.55 -19.93 -0.85
#